data_AF-A0A5C7GYA1-F1
#
_entry.id   AF-A0A5C7GYA1-F1
#
_cell.length_a   1.000
_cell.length_b   1.000
_cell.length_c   1.000
_cell.angle_alpha   90.00
_cell.angle_beta   90.00
_cell.angle_gamma   90.00
#
_symmetry.space_group_name_H-M   'P 1'
#
loop_
_entity.id
_entity.type
_entity.pdbx_description
1 polymer ?
#
loop_
_entity_poly.entity_id
_entity_poly.type
_entity_poly.pdbx_seq_one_letter_code
_entity_poly.pdbx_strand_id
1 'polypeptide(L)'
;MVSDMIPPKRVCKQRLREAKLQAVDYLILLLAGACLGSVTNISDDNLGAAGYTFTIIAVSLLCKIAALRTFSLDKLQYWRESASGMKSLAYFLAKDMIDHFNTAIKPVVYLSMFYFFTNPRSSFTDNYTVLLCLVYCVTGIAYVLAIFFEPGSAQLWSVLLPVVSTLVATRNTNSVVLKNISNLCYPKWALQAFVIATAERYEGVWLITRCGALLKSGYNLHDWSLCLSILILMGVVSRIIAFFGMLIFRKK
;
A
#
# COMPACT_ATOMS: atom_id res chain seq x y z
N MET A 1 -17.21 40.80 16.14
CA MET A 1 -17.77 39.44 15.97
C MET A 1 -18.28 39.27 14.54
N VAL A 2 -17.46 39.64 13.55
CA VAL A 2 -17.73 39.53 12.12
C VAL A 2 -16.36 39.39 11.47
N SER A 3 -15.91 38.17 11.20
CA SER A 3 -14.85 37.91 10.23
C SER A 3 -14.88 36.43 9.85
N ASP A 4 -14.76 36.18 8.55
CA ASP A 4 -14.38 34.92 7.91
C ASP A 4 -15.49 33.92 7.61
N MET A 5 -16.58 34.41 7.03
CA MET A 5 -17.40 33.58 6.13
C MET A 5 -16.65 33.41 4.80
N ILE A 6 -15.78 32.39 4.73
CA ILE A 6 -15.11 31.94 3.50
C ILE A 6 -16.19 31.76 2.41
N PRO A 7 -16.05 32.35 1.21
CA PRO A 7 -17.11 32.29 0.21
C PRO A 7 -17.36 30.81 -0.18
N PRO A 8 -18.61 30.31 -0.08
CA PRO A 8 -18.94 28.88 -0.23
C PRO A 8 -18.49 28.29 -1.57
N LYS A 9 -18.35 29.15 -2.60
CA LYS A 9 -17.87 28.77 -3.94
C LYS A 9 -16.42 28.24 -3.95
N ARG A 10 -15.52 28.77 -3.11
CA ARG A 10 -14.11 28.34 -3.08
C ARG A 10 -13.95 26.97 -2.43
N VAL A 11 -14.62 26.77 -1.29
CA VAL A 11 -14.66 25.48 -0.57
C VAL A 11 -15.30 24.40 -1.44
N CYS A 12 -16.43 24.73 -2.09
CA CYS A 12 -17.11 23.79 -2.99
C CYS A 12 -16.22 23.37 -4.17
N LYS A 13 -15.47 24.31 -4.77
CA LYS A 13 -14.52 24.01 -5.86
C LYS A 13 -13.35 23.14 -5.39
N GLN A 14 -12.85 23.34 -4.17
CA GLN A 14 -11.80 22.49 -3.59
C GLN A 14 -12.32 21.06 -3.33
N ARG A 15 -13.48 20.92 -2.68
CA ARG A 15 -14.10 19.61 -2.44
C ARG A 15 -14.42 18.85 -3.72
N LEU A 16 -14.91 19.54 -4.75
CA LEU A 16 -15.15 18.94 -6.06
C LEU A 16 -13.85 18.44 -6.71
N ARG A 17 -12.75 19.19 -6.56
CA ARG A 17 -11.45 18.78 -7.09
C ARG A 17 -10.88 17.57 -6.35
N GLU A 18 -11.01 17.52 -5.02
CA GLU A 18 -10.62 16.39 -4.18
C GLU A 18 -11.42 15.12 -4.55
N ALA A 19 -12.75 15.26 -4.65
CA ALA A 19 -13.63 14.16 -5.04
C ALA A 19 -13.30 13.63 -6.45
N LYS A 20 -13.02 14.53 -7.41
CA LYS A 20 -12.61 14.13 -8.76
C LYS A 20 -11.30 13.33 -8.75
N LEU A 21 -10.31 13.74 -7.95
CA LEU A 21 -9.04 13.02 -7.84
C LEU A 21 -9.23 11.62 -7.23
N GLN A 22 -10.05 11.50 -6.18
CA GLN A 22 -10.39 10.20 -5.59
C GLN A 22 -11.13 9.29 -6.58
N ALA A 23 -12.09 9.82 -7.34
CA ALA A 23 -12.80 9.06 -8.37
C ALA A 23 -11.86 8.53 -9.46
N VAL A 24 -10.89 9.34 -9.90
CA VAL A 24 -9.87 8.92 -10.86
C VAL A 24 -8.99 7.81 -10.27
N ASP A 25 -8.56 7.93 -9.01
CA ASP A 25 -7.76 6.89 -8.35
C ASP A 25 -8.52 5.55 -8.28
N TYR A 26 -9.82 5.56 -7.97
CA TYR A 26 -10.66 4.35 -7.99
C TYR A 26 -10.83 3.76 -9.39
N LEU A 27 -11.03 4.61 -10.41
CA LEU A 27 -11.15 4.17 -11.80
C LEU A 27 -9.85 3.51 -12.28
N ILE A 28 -8.69 4.08 -11.96
CA ILE A 28 -7.39 3.50 -12.32
C ILE A 28 -7.18 2.16 -11.60
N LEU A 29 -7.59 2.03 -10.33
CA LEU A 29 -7.51 0.76 -9.61
C LEU A 29 -8.42 -0.32 -10.22
N LEU A 30 -9.64 0.03 -10.65
CA LEU A 30 -10.54 -0.88 -11.37
C LEU A 30 -9.91 -1.36 -12.68
N LEU A 31 -9.41 -0.42 -13.49
CA LEU A 31 -8.75 -0.75 -14.76
C LEU A 31 -7.51 -1.61 -14.54
N ALA A 32 -6.69 -1.29 -13.53
CA ALA A 32 -5.53 -2.09 -13.18
C ALA A 32 -5.92 -3.51 -12.75
N GLY A 33 -6.99 -3.65 -11.96
CA GLY A 33 -7.54 -4.94 -11.56
C GLY A 33 -8.04 -5.75 -12.76
N ALA A 34 -8.76 -5.12 -13.69
CA ALA A 34 -9.27 -5.77 -14.90
C ALA A 34 -8.14 -6.19 -15.86
N CYS A 35 -7.18 -5.29 -16.13
CA CYS A 35 -6.04 -5.57 -17.00
C CYS A 35 -5.15 -6.68 -16.43
N LEU A 36 -4.76 -6.58 -15.16
CA LEU A 36 -3.95 -7.62 -14.52
C LEU A 36 -4.72 -8.91 -14.42
N GLY A 37 -5.99 -8.87 -14.02
CA GLY A 37 -6.81 -10.07 -13.88
C GLY A 37 -7.03 -10.82 -15.20
N SER A 38 -7.07 -10.10 -16.33
CA SER A 38 -7.17 -10.68 -17.68
C SER A 38 -5.85 -11.26 -18.19
N VAL A 39 -4.71 -10.68 -17.78
CA VAL A 39 -3.37 -11.11 -18.22
C VAL A 39 -2.84 -12.26 -17.35
N THR A 40 -3.22 -12.31 -16.08
CA THR A 40 -2.73 -13.33 -15.15
C THR A 40 -3.44 -14.65 -15.39
N ASN A 41 -2.72 -15.63 -15.93
CA ASN A 41 -3.12 -17.02 -15.81
C ASN A 41 -2.68 -17.53 -14.44
N ILE A 42 -3.62 -17.86 -13.55
CA ILE A 42 -3.29 -18.54 -12.30
C ILE A 42 -2.93 -19.98 -12.68
N SER A 43 -1.64 -20.23 -12.86
CA SER A 43 -1.13 -21.59 -12.95
C SER A 43 -1.06 -22.20 -11.55
N ASP A 44 -1.64 -23.40 -11.42
CA ASP A 44 -1.64 -24.17 -10.17
C ASP A 44 -0.21 -24.56 -9.74
N ASP A 45 0.75 -24.59 -10.68
CA ASP A 45 2.14 -25.00 -10.44
C ASP A 45 2.95 -24.04 -9.55
N ASN A 46 2.60 -22.75 -9.52
CA ASN A 46 3.32 -21.74 -8.74
C ASN A 46 2.39 -20.98 -7.78
N LEU A 47 1.23 -21.58 -7.45
CA LEU A 47 0.24 -21.03 -6.52
C LEU A 47 -0.18 -19.58 -6.83
N GLY A 48 -0.16 -19.17 -8.10
CA GLY A 48 -0.47 -17.80 -8.51
C GLY A 48 0.54 -16.73 -8.06
N ALA A 49 1.73 -17.08 -7.57
CA ALA A 49 2.70 -16.14 -7.00
C ALA A 49 3.11 -15.01 -7.97
N ALA A 50 3.20 -15.30 -9.27
CA ALA A 50 3.51 -14.30 -10.29
C ALA A 50 2.40 -13.23 -10.40
N GLY A 51 1.13 -13.65 -10.38
CA GLY A 51 -0.02 -12.75 -10.40
C GLY A 51 -0.03 -11.83 -9.18
N TYR A 52 0.16 -12.39 -7.99
CA TYR A 52 0.23 -11.62 -6.75
C TYR A 52 1.42 -10.65 -6.72
N THR A 53 2.55 -10.99 -7.36
CA THR A 53 3.69 -10.07 -7.48
C THR A 53 3.31 -8.81 -8.26
N PHE A 54 2.60 -8.95 -9.40
CA PHE A 54 2.11 -7.81 -10.16
C PHE A 54 1.06 -7.01 -9.41
N THR A 55 0.15 -7.68 -8.70
CA THR A 55 -0.83 -7.05 -7.80
C THR A 55 -0.13 -6.19 -6.75
N ILE A 56 0.89 -6.72 -6.06
CA ILE A 56 1.63 -5.98 -5.04
C ILE A 56 2.26 -4.73 -5.64
N ILE A 57 2.89 -4.82 -6.82
CA ILE A 57 3.49 -3.68 -7.50
C ILE A 57 2.43 -2.63 -7.84
N ALA A 58 1.37 -3.03 -8.55
CA ALA A 58 0.32 -2.14 -9.04
C ALA A 58 -0.43 -1.44 -7.91
N VAL A 59 -0.89 -2.19 -6.90
CA VAL A 59 -1.59 -1.60 -5.76
C VAL A 59 -0.66 -0.70 -4.96
N SER A 60 0.60 -1.12 -4.75
CA SER A 60 1.58 -0.30 -4.03
C SER A 60 1.81 1.04 -4.72
N LEU A 61 2.11 1.05 -6.04
CA LEU A 61 2.44 2.29 -6.74
C LEU A 61 1.25 3.26 -6.77
N LEU A 62 0.05 2.76 -7.08
CA LEU A 62 -1.16 3.57 -7.18
C LEU A 62 -1.55 4.15 -5.81
N CYS A 63 -1.46 3.35 -4.75
CA CYS A 63 -1.76 3.80 -3.41
C CYS A 63 -0.72 4.80 -2.89
N LYS A 64 0.59 4.63 -3.20
CA LYS A 64 1.63 5.62 -2.84
C LYS A 64 1.35 6.96 -3.48
N ILE A 65 1.12 6.98 -4.79
CA ILE A 65 0.87 8.24 -5.53
C ILE A 65 -0.33 8.98 -4.93
N ALA A 66 -1.39 8.25 -4.59
CA ALA A 66 -2.57 8.85 -3.99
C ALA A 66 -2.30 9.41 -2.58
N ALA A 67 -1.65 8.63 -1.70
CA ALA A 67 -1.33 9.04 -0.33
C ALA A 67 -0.27 10.16 -0.26
N LEU A 68 0.61 10.22 -1.27
CA LEU A 68 1.62 11.28 -1.37
C LEU A 68 0.96 12.67 -1.46
N ARG A 69 -0.18 12.78 -2.16
CA ARG A 69 -0.88 14.06 -2.39
C ARG A 69 -1.35 14.70 -1.08
N THR A 70 -1.68 13.90 -0.07
CA THR A 70 -2.21 14.36 1.22
C THR A 70 -1.24 15.29 1.95
N PHE A 71 0.06 14.96 1.99
CA PHE A 71 1.05 15.78 2.70
C PHE A 71 1.91 16.64 1.77
N SER A 72 2.01 16.32 0.48
CA SER A 72 2.83 17.10 -0.45
C SER A 72 2.20 18.44 -0.84
N LEU A 73 0.88 18.51 -1.00
CA LEU A 73 0.16 19.73 -1.39
C LEU A 73 -0.14 20.65 -0.20
N ASP A 74 -0.31 20.08 0.99
CA ASP A 74 -0.81 20.80 2.16
C ASP A 74 0.31 21.33 3.08
N LYS A 75 1.59 21.26 2.68
CA LYS A 75 2.71 21.74 3.50
C LYS A 75 2.51 23.22 3.90
N LEU A 76 2.22 24.08 2.92
CA LEU A 76 2.01 25.53 3.16
C LEU A 76 0.80 25.80 4.06
N GLN A 77 -0.27 25.02 3.91
CA GLN A 77 -1.46 25.17 4.75
C GLN A 77 -1.16 24.76 6.20
N TYR A 78 -0.46 23.63 6.38
CA TYR A 78 0.01 23.18 7.69
C TYR A 78 0.86 24.25 8.39
N TRP A 79 1.79 24.88 7.68
CA TRP A 79 2.62 25.97 8.23
C TRP A 79 1.79 27.15 8.72
N ARG A 80 0.80 27.57 7.92
CA ARG A 80 -0.08 28.69 8.26
C ARG A 80 -0.96 28.37 9.46
N GLU A 81 -1.57 27.18 9.51
CA GLU A 81 -2.43 26.77 10.62
C GLU A 81 -1.63 26.45 11.91
N SER A 82 -0.40 25.97 11.77
CA SER A 82 0.50 25.76 12.91
C SER A 82 0.96 27.08 13.53
N ALA A 83 1.15 28.14 12.72
CA ALA A 83 1.46 29.49 13.24
C ALA A 83 0.31 30.08 14.06
N SER A 84 -0.93 29.67 13.75
CA SER A 84 -2.14 30.02 14.53
C SER A 84 -2.34 29.17 15.79
N GLY A 85 -1.38 28.31 16.16
CA GLY A 85 -1.41 27.54 17.41
C GLY A 85 -2.03 26.15 17.32
N MET A 86 -2.30 25.63 16.11
CA MET A 86 -2.85 24.28 15.95
C MET A 86 -1.81 23.19 16.30
N LYS A 87 -2.23 22.17 17.06
CA LYS A 87 -1.36 21.05 17.46
C LYS A 87 -1.04 20.14 16.27
N SER A 88 0.25 19.94 15.98
CA SER A 88 0.73 19.09 14.88
C SER A 88 0.25 17.64 14.95
N LEU A 89 0.10 17.08 16.16
CA LEU A 89 -0.39 15.71 16.37
C LEU A 89 -1.86 15.58 15.95
N ALA A 90 -2.70 16.54 16.33
CA ALA A 90 -4.11 16.54 15.94
C ALA A 90 -4.26 16.67 14.42
N TYR A 91 -3.43 17.51 13.78
CA TYR A 91 -3.39 17.63 12.33
C TYR A 91 -3.00 16.33 11.63
N PHE A 92 -1.92 15.70 12.08
CA PHE A 92 -1.44 14.45 11.50
C PHE A 92 -2.46 13.32 11.64
N LEU A 93 -3.04 13.14 12.84
CA LEU A 93 -4.06 12.12 13.09
C LEU A 93 -5.34 12.36 12.30
N ALA A 94 -5.78 13.62 12.17
CA ALA A 94 -6.97 13.94 11.38
C ALA A 94 -6.78 13.56 9.90
N LYS A 95 -5.61 13.87 9.33
CA LYS A 95 -5.26 13.49 7.95
C LYS A 95 -5.10 11.98 7.78
N ASP A 96 -4.42 11.31 8.72
CA ASP A 96 -4.23 9.85 8.69
C ASP A 96 -5.57 9.12 8.77
N MET A 97 -6.52 9.57 9.61
CA MET A 97 -7.87 8.97 9.69
C MET A 97 -8.63 9.10 8.37
N ILE A 98 -8.62 10.28 7.74
CA ILE A 98 -9.31 10.51 6.45
C ILE A 98 -8.73 9.60 5.35
N ASP A 99 -7.40 9.48 5.31
CA ASP A 99 -6.73 8.61 4.35
C ASP A 99 -6.96 7.13 4.66
N HIS A 100 -7.12 6.75 5.93
CA HIS A 100 -7.39 5.37 6.34
C HIS A 100 -8.74 4.87 5.80
N PHE A 101 -9.79 5.71 5.82
CA PHE A 101 -11.07 5.36 5.20
C PHE A 101 -10.93 5.09 3.70
N ASN A 102 -10.20 5.94 2.97
CA ASN A 102 -9.92 5.73 1.54
C ASN A 102 -9.04 4.49 1.30
N THR A 103 -8.12 4.20 2.23
CA THR A 103 -7.23 3.04 2.20
C THR A 103 -7.97 1.73 2.39
N ALA A 104 -9.09 1.72 3.11
CA ALA A 104 -9.91 0.51 3.27
C ALA A 104 -10.71 0.16 1.99
N ILE A 105 -11.14 1.18 1.23
CA ILE A 105 -11.97 1.02 0.03
C ILE A 105 -11.13 0.60 -1.18
N LYS A 106 -9.93 1.19 -1.36
CA LYS A 106 -9.06 0.92 -2.52
C LYS A 106 -8.76 -0.57 -2.77
N PRO A 107 -8.39 -1.37 -1.76
CA PRO A 107 -8.24 -2.82 -1.90
C PRO A 107 -9.49 -3.51 -2.42
N VAL A 108 -10.68 -3.16 -1.91
CA VAL A 108 -11.95 -3.79 -2.32
C VAL A 108 -12.19 -3.55 -3.80
N VAL A 109 -12.01 -2.30 -4.25
CA VAL A 109 -12.22 -1.88 -5.63
C VAL A 109 -11.28 -2.61 -6.60
N TYR A 110 -10.01 -2.77 -6.22
CA TYR A 110 -9.06 -3.54 -7.02
C TYR A 110 -9.42 -5.04 -7.04
N LEU A 111 -9.68 -5.61 -5.86
CA LEU A 111 -9.89 -7.03 -5.69
C LEU A 111 -11.17 -7.51 -6.36
N SER A 112 -12.23 -6.70 -6.39
CA SER A 112 -13.49 -7.05 -7.06
C SER A 112 -13.30 -7.30 -8.56
N MET A 113 -12.53 -6.46 -9.25
CA MET A 113 -12.23 -6.68 -10.67
C MET A 113 -11.25 -7.84 -10.86
N PHE A 114 -10.20 -7.92 -10.04
CA PHE A 114 -9.23 -9.01 -10.14
C PHE A 114 -9.88 -10.39 -9.96
N TYR A 115 -10.76 -10.56 -8.96
CA TYR A 115 -11.48 -11.81 -8.74
C TYR A 115 -12.42 -12.17 -9.89
N PHE A 116 -13.10 -11.17 -10.46
CA PHE A 116 -14.04 -11.39 -11.56
C PHE A 116 -13.36 -12.01 -12.79
N PHE A 117 -12.16 -11.52 -13.14
CA PHE A 117 -11.43 -12.01 -14.32
C PHE A 117 -10.62 -13.27 -14.06
N THR A 118 -10.07 -13.43 -12.85
CA THR A 118 -9.07 -14.49 -12.60
C THR A 118 -9.62 -15.69 -11.82
N ASN A 119 -10.74 -15.55 -11.11
CA ASN A 119 -11.35 -16.60 -10.25
C ASN A 119 -10.31 -17.41 -9.43
N PRO A 120 -9.47 -16.75 -8.60
CA PRO A 120 -8.50 -17.45 -7.76
C PRO A 120 -9.19 -18.40 -6.77
N ARG A 121 -8.57 -19.57 -6.49
CA ARG A 121 -9.02 -20.50 -5.42
C ARG A 121 -8.95 -19.90 -4.00
N SER A 122 -8.20 -18.81 -3.81
CA SER A 122 -8.02 -18.18 -2.51
C SER A 122 -9.28 -17.41 -2.08
N SER A 123 -9.57 -17.40 -0.78
CA SER A 123 -10.70 -16.65 -0.22
C SER A 123 -10.55 -15.15 -0.46
N PHE A 124 -11.66 -14.50 -0.84
CA PHE A 124 -11.70 -13.04 -1.00
C PHE A 124 -11.29 -12.31 0.29
N THR A 125 -11.70 -12.82 1.45
CA THR A 125 -11.41 -12.21 2.77
C THR A 125 -9.92 -12.25 3.11
N ASP A 126 -9.24 -13.35 2.79
CA ASP A 126 -7.83 -13.51 3.14
C ASP A 126 -6.96 -12.59 2.27
N ASN A 127 -7.23 -12.58 0.95
CA ASN A 127 -6.56 -11.67 0.03
C ASN A 127 -6.89 -10.19 0.30
N TYR A 128 -8.11 -9.88 0.73
CA TYR A 128 -8.48 -8.54 1.18
C TYR A 128 -7.67 -8.11 2.41
N THR A 129 -7.53 -8.99 3.40
CA THR A 129 -6.79 -8.71 4.64
C THR A 129 -5.32 -8.43 4.36
N VAL A 130 -4.69 -9.22 3.48
CA VAL A 130 -3.30 -9.00 3.05
C VAL A 130 -3.17 -7.66 2.30
N LEU A 131 -4.06 -7.36 1.35
CA LEU A 131 -4.06 -6.09 0.63
C LEU A 131 -4.26 -4.89 1.56
N LEU A 132 -5.16 -4.99 2.54
CA LEU A 132 -5.39 -3.94 3.54
C LEU A 132 -4.10 -3.63 4.30
N CYS A 133 -3.41 -4.66 4.80
CA CYS A 133 -2.14 -4.50 5.52
C CYS A 133 -1.05 -3.92 4.63
N LEU A 134 -0.99 -4.37 3.36
CA LEU A 134 -0.07 -3.84 2.36
C LEU A 134 -0.32 -2.35 2.11
N VAL A 135 -1.55 -1.94 1.82
CA VAL A 135 -1.88 -0.53 1.56
C VAL A 135 -1.61 0.31 2.81
N TYR A 136 -1.94 -0.19 4.00
CA TYR A 136 -1.61 0.49 5.26
C TYR A 136 -0.10 0.74 5.43
N CYS A 137 0.74 -0.25 5.13
CA CYS A 137 2.20 -0.09 5.16
C CYS A 137 2.67 0.93 4.12
N VAL A 138 2.12 0.83 2.92
CA VAL A 138 2.51 1.61 1.76
C VAL A 138 2.18 3.10 1.94
N THR A 139 1.03 3.43 2.52
CA THR A 139 0.61 4.82 2.77
C THR A 139 1.52 5.48 3.81
N GLY A 140 1.93 4.74 4.86
CA GLY A 140 2.91 5.23 5.84
C GLY A 140 4.26 5.60 5.21
N ILE A 141 4.77 4.76 4.30
CA ILE A 141 5.99 5.06 3.54
C ILE A 141 5.80 6.28 2.63
N ALA A 142 4.63 6.42 1.99
CA ALA A 142 4.33 7.57 1.14
C ALA A 142 4.33 8.88 1.94
N TYR A 143 3.90 8.88 3.19
CA TYR A 143 3.96 10.07 4.06
C TYR A 143 5.39 10.50 4.35
N VAL A 144 6.28 9.55 4.62
CA VAL A 144 7.72 9.83 4.78
C VAL A 144 8.24 10.51 3.52
N LEU A 145 8.01 9.93 2.34
CA LEU A 145 8.47 10.51 1.07
C LEU A 145 7.88 11.90 0.82
N ALA A 146 6.59 12.09 1.10
CA ALA A 146 5.90 13.36 0.90
C ALA A 146 6.48 14.47 1.78
N ILE A 147 6.98 14.15 2.98
CA ILE A 147 7.54 15.13 3.91
C ILE A 147 8.97 15.48 3.52
N PHE A 148 9.83 14.48 3.31
CA PHE A 148 11.26 14.67 3.07
C PHE A 148 11.59 15.24 1.68
N PHE A 149 10.78 14.94 0.66
CA PHE A 149 11.04 15.35 -0.72
C PHE A 149 10.03 16.38 -1.23
N GLU A 150 10.42 17.07 -2.30
CA GLU A 150 9.53 17.88 -3.12
C GLU A 150 8.54 17.01 -3.92
N PRO A 151 7.33 17.49 -4.25
CA PRO A 151 6.28 16.69 -4.87
C PRO A 151 6.72 15.97 -6.15
N GLY A 152 7.56 16.60 -6.98
CA GLY A 152 8.07 15.98 -8.21
C GLY A 152 8.98 14.78 -7.93
N SER A 153 10.03 14.96 -7.12
CA SER A 153 10.94 13.87 -6.76
C SER A 153 10.25 12.78 -5.94
N ALA A 154 9.32 13.14 -5.06
CA ALA A 154 8.61 12.20 -4.21
C ALA A 154 7.68 11.26 -5.01
N GLN A 155 7.11 11.74 -6.12
CA GLN A 155 6.35 10.89 -7.06
C GLN A 155 7.24 9.84 -7.72
N LEU A 156 8.44 10.22 -8.18
CA LEU A 156 9.39 9.28 -8.79
C LEU A 156 9.82 8.19 -7.80
N TRP A 157 10.17 8.57 -6.57
CA TRP A 157 10.50 7.62 -5.51
C TRP A 157 9.33 6.70 -5.13
N SER A 158 8.09 7.23 -5.17
CA SER A 158 6.88 6.46 -4.90
C SER A 158 6.63 5.35 -5.93
N VAL A 159 7.04 5.55 -7.18
CA VAL A 159 6.94 4.54 -8.24
C VAL A 159 8.14 3.58 -8.22
N LEU A 160 9.34 4.12 -8.02
CA LEU A 160 10.58 3.33 -8.05
C LEU A 160 10.67 2.34 -6.89
N LEU A 161 10.31 2.78 -5.67
CA LEU A 161 10.47 1.95 -4.46
C LEU A 161 9.69 0.63 -4.51
N PRO A 162 8.39 0.58 -4.85
CA PRO A 162 7.67 -0.68 -5.00
C PRO A 162 8.31 -1.64 -6.00
N VAL A 163 8.75 -1.12 -7.15
CA VAL A 163 9.33 -1.96 -8.21
C VAL A 163 10.66 -2.55 -7.76
N VAL A 164 11.59 -1.71 -7.29
CA VAL A 164 12.90 -2.17 -6.84
C VAL A 164 12.78 -3.10 -5.63
N SER A 165 11.94 -2.76 -4.64
CA SER A 165 11.75 -3.62 -3.46
C SER A 165 11.12 -4.97 -3.80
N THR A 166 10.23 -5.02 -4.78
CA THR A 166 9.65 -6.30 -5.24
C THR A 166 10.69 -7.13 -5.99
N LEU A 167 11.50 -6.52 -6.86
CA LEU A 167 12.58 -7.24 -7.55
C LEU A 167 13.62 -7.80 -6.57
N VAL A 168 13.96 -7.06 -5.52
CA VAL A 168 14.86 -7.52 -4.46
C VAL A 168 14.20 -8.63 -3.62
N ALA A 169 12.89 -8.53 -3.36
CA ALA A 169 12.15 -9.56 -2.64
C ALA A 169 12.07 -10.89 -3.41
N THR A 170 11.94 -10.84 -4.73
CA THR A 170 11.80 -12.05 -5.58
C THR A 170 13.14 -12.71 -5.91
N ARG A 171 14.28 -12.04 -5.72
CA ARG A 171 15.60 -12.66 -5.92
C ARG A 171 15.93 -13.64 -4.78
N ASN A 172 16.10 -14.92 -5.12
CA ASN A 172 16.65 -15.92 -4.20
C ASN A 172 18.19 -15.86 -4.28
N THR A 173 18.87 -15.42 -3.23
CA THR A 173 20.33 -15.28 -3.22
C THR A 173 20.91 -15.67 -1.87
N ASN A 174 22.04 -16.37 -1.89
CA ASN A 174 22.67 -16.97 -0.70
C ASN A 174 23.49 -15.98 0.16
N SER A 175 23.60 -14.71 -0.24
CA SER A 175 24.37 -13.72 0.53
C SER A 175 23.58 -13.20 1.74
N VAL A 176 24.20 -13.24 2.93
CA VAL A 176 23.59 -12.85 4.20
C VAL A 176 23.06 -11.41 4.17
N VAL A 177 23.81 -10.50 3.55
CA VAL A 177 23.43 -9.09 3.40
C VAL A 177 22.15 -8.93 2.57
N LEU A 178 22.06 -9.62 1.43
CA LEU A 178 20.90 -9.50 0.56
C LEU A 178 19.66 -10.17 1.18
N LYS A 179 19.85 -11.25 1.95
CA LYS A 179 18.78 -11.87 2.75
C LYS A 179 18.22 -10.89 3.79
N ASN A 180 19.09 -10.12 4.44
CA ASN A 180 18.65 -9.13 5.42
C ASN A 180 17.91 -7.94 4.77
N ILE A 181 18.39 -7.46 3.62
CA ILE A 181 17.71 -6.41 2.84
C ILE A 181 16.35 -6.90 2.33
N SER A 182 16.28 -8.14 1.84
CA SER A 182 15.04 -8.79 1.42
C SER A 182 14.05 -8.91 2.58
N ASN A 183 14.51 -9.25 3.80
CA ASN A 183 13.66 -9.28 5.00
C ASN A 183 13.13 -7.89 5.40
N LEU A 184 13.83 -6.80 5.06
CA LEU A 184 13.35 -5.44 5.30
C LEU A 184 12.29 -5.02 4.27
N CYS A 185 12.22 -5.67 3.11
CA CYS A 185 11.33 -5.30 2.02
C CYS A 185 9.89 -5.75 2.28
N TYR A 186 8.97 -4.78 2.41
CA TYR A 186 7.54 -5.06 2.60
C TYR A 186 6.89 -5.96 1.52
N PRO A 187 7.30 -5.95 0.23
CA PRO A 187 6.71 -6.85 -0.76
C PRO A 187 6.99 -8.33 -0.49
N LYS A 188 8.08 -8.67 0.21
CA LYS A 188 8.41 -10.04 0.57
C LYS A 188 7.34 -10.65 1.48
N TRP A 189 7.06 -9.97 2.58
CA TRP A 189 6.07 -10.41 3.57
C TRP A 189 4.66 -10.42 2.98
N ALA A 190 4.33 -9.45 2.12
CA ALA A 190 3.07 -9.43 1.40
C ALA A 190 2.94 -10.63 0.45
N LEU A 191 3.96 -10.91 -0.37
CA LEU A 191 3.96 -12.04 -1.29
C LEU A 191 3.86 -13.37 -0.56
N GLN A 192 4.62 -13.54 0.52
CA GLN A 192 4.54 -14.71 1.38
C GLN A 192 3.12 -14.90 1.94
N ALA A 193 2.48 -13.83 2.45
CA ALA A 193 1.12 -13.90 2.96
C ALA A 193 0.09 -14.27 1.88
N PHE A 194 0.21 -13.74 0.66
CA PHE A 194 -0.67 -14.13 -0.47
C PHE A 194 -0.50 -15.60 -0.87
N VAL A 195 0.74 -16.08 -0.94
CA VAL A 195 1.04 -17.46 -1.30
C VAL A 195 0.55 -18.42 -0.22
N ILE A 196 0.71 -18.08 1.07
CA ILE A 196 0.21 -18.91 2.18
C ILE A 196 -1.32 -18.97 2.18
N ALA A 197 -2.01 -17.83 2.06
CA ALA A 197 -3.47 -17.78 1.99
C ALA A 197 -4.02 -18.60 0.81
N THR A 198 -3.32 -18.58 -0.31
CA THR A 198 -3.65 -19.41 -1.47
C THR A 198 -3.38 -20.88 -1.19
N ALA A 199 -2.22 -21.22 -0.61
CA ALA A 199 -1.77 -22.58 -0.34
C ALA A 199 -2.69 -23.34 0.64
N GLU A 200 -3.29 -22.68 1.62
CA GLU A 200 -4.21 -23.31 2.57
C GLU A 200 -5.42 -23.96 1.89
N ARG A 201 -5.86 -23.40 0.75
CA ARG A 201 -7.01 -23.91 -0.01
C ARG A 201 -6.65 -25.02 -1.01
N TYR A 202 -5.37 -25.38 -1.13
CA TYR A 202 -4.93 -26.50 -1.96
C TYR A 202 -4.91 -27.78 -1.11
N GLU A 203 -5.98 -28.56 -1.22
CA GLU A 203 -6.17 -29.86 -0.57
C GLU A 203 -6.27 -31.00 -1.61
N GLY A 204 -6.15 -32.25 -1.13
CA GLY A 204 -6.29 -33.45 -1.95
C GLY A 204 -5.14 -33.66 -2.94
N VAL A 205 -5.45 -33.85 -4.22
CA VAL A 205 -4.48 -34.17 -5.29
C VAL A 205 -3.37 -33.12 -5.42
N TRP A 206 -3.67 -31.88 -5.03
CA TRP A 206 -2.74 -30.76 -5.13
C TRP A 206 -1.80 -30.58 -3.93
N LEU A 207 -1.85 -31.49 -2.94
CA LEU A 207 -1.01 -31.42 -1.75
C LEU A 207 0.49 -31.54 -2.07
N ILE A 208 0.83 -32.37 -3.07
CA ILE A 208 2.21 -32.56 -3.52
C ILE A 208 2.75 -31.27 -4.17
N THR A 209 1.94 -30.64 -5.03
CA THR A 209 2.28 -29.36 -5.67
C THR A 209 2.43 -28.24 -4.64
N ARG A 210 1.53 -28.18 -3.65
CA ARG A 210 1.61 -27.26 -2.51
C ARG A 210 2.92 -27.42 -1.73
N CYS A 211 3.25 -28.64 -1.32
CA CYS A 211 4.47 -28.91 -0.56
C CYS A 211 5.72 -28.61 -1.38
N GLY A 212 5.73 -28.94 -2.67
CA GLY A 212 6.84 -28.61 -3.58
C GLY A 212 7.04 -27.11 -3.74
N ALA A 213 5.97 -26.35 -3.92
CA ALA A 213 6.02 -24.89 -4.05
C ALA A 213 6.46 -24.21 -2.74
N LEU A 214 5.90 -24.62 -1.59
CA LEU A 214 6.28 -24.10 -0.27
C LEU A 214 7.73 -24.42 0.08
N LEU A 215 8.21 -25.63 -0.24
CA LEU A 215 9.61 -26.02 -0.03
C LEU A 215 10.57 -25.20 -0.90
N LYS A 216 10.21 -24.95 -2.17
CA LYS A 216 11.01 -24.13 -3.10
C LYS A 216 11.11 -22.67 -2.65
N SER A 217 10.05 -22.14 -2.04
CA SER A 217 10.02 -20.76 -1.51
C SER A 217 10.52 -20.65 -0.07
N GLY A 218 10.63 -21.76 0.67
CA GLY A 218 10.98 -21.78 2.09
C GLY A 218 9.91 -21.14 2.99
N TYR A 219 8.64 -21.18 2.60
CA TYR A 219 7.55 -20.56 3.34
C TYR A 219 6.86 -21.58 4.26
N ASN A 220 6.65 -21.20 5.52
CA ASN A 220 5.81 -21.97 6.43
C ASN A 220 4.38 -21.44 6.42
N LEU A 221 3.41 -22.34 6.47
CA LEU A 221 1.98 -22.01 6.53
C LEU A 221 1.62 -21.25 7.81
N HIS A 222 2.28 -21.57 8.93
CA HIS A 222 1.98 -20.97 10.23
C HIS A 222 2.40 -19.49 10.34
N ASP A 223 3.25 -19.01 9.42
CA ASP A 223 3.80 -17.67 9.46
C ASP A 223 2.85 -16.59 8.90
N TRP A 224 1.62 -16.94 8.51
CA TRP A 224 0.68 -15.97 7.91
C TRP A 224 0.40 -14.77 8.83
N SER A 225 0.11 -15.03 10.12
CA SER A 225 -0.14 -13.97 11.11
C SER A 225 1.11 -13.12 11.39
N LEU A 226 2.29 -13.75 11.37
CA LEU A 226 3.57 -13.07 11.52
C LEU A 226 3.81 -12.11 10.34
N CYS A 227 3.54 -12.54 9.11
CA CYS A 227 3.69 -11.70 7.92
C CYS A 227 2.80 -10.45 8.01
N LEU A 228 1.53 -10.61 8.40
CA LEU A 228 0.61 -9.49 8.60
C LEU A 228 1.08 -8.55 9.71
N SER A 229 1.55 -9.11 10.82
CA SER A 229 2.06 -8.34 11.96
C SER A 229 3.27 -7.48 11.57
N ILE A 230 4.20 -8.02 10.78
CA ILE A 230 5.37 -7.27 10.28
C ILE A 230 4.94 -6.15 9.33
N LEU A 231 3.98 -6.39 8.43
CA LEU A 231 3.43 -5.37 7.53
C LEU A 231 2.82 -4.19 8.31
N ILE A 232 2.02 -4.50 9.34
CA ILE A 232 1.42 -3.48 10.21
C ILE A 232 2.51 -2.72 10.97
N LEU A 233 3.48 -3.42 11.55
CA LEU A 233 4.59 -2.80 12.29
C LEU A 233 5.38 -1.82 11.40
N MET A 234 5.70 -2.20 10.17
CA MET A 234 6.36 -1.33 9.20
C MET A 234 5.50 -0.09 8.85
N GLY A 235 4.18 -0.25 8.77
CA GLY A 235 3.22 0.84 8.59
C GLY A 235 3.16 1.81 9.78
N VAL A 236 3.26 1.30 11.02
CA VAL A 236 3.29 2.12 12.24
C VAL A 236 4.62 2.87 12.35
N VAL A 237 5.74 2.18 12.16
CA VAL A 237 7.08 2.78 12.23
C VAL A 237 7.23 3.89 11.19
N SER A 238 6.78 3.68 9.95
CA SER A 238 6.84 4.71 8.91
C SER A 238 5.99 5.95 9.22
N ARG A 239 4.81 5.78 9.85
CA ARG A 239 3.99 6.92 10.33
C ARG A 239 4.67 7.69 11.46
N ILE A 240 5.29 7.00 12.40
CA ILE A 240 6.04 7.63 13.49
C ILE A 240 7.20 8.47 12.90
N ILE A 241 7.94 7.91 11.94
CA ILE A 241 9.01 8.64 11.23
C ILE A 241 8.45 9.85 10.48
N ALA A 242 7.32 9.70 9.79
CA ALA A 242 6.66 10.80 9.09
C ALA A 242 6.26 11.93 10.07
N PHE A 243 5.66 11.58 11.21
CA PHE A 243 5.28 12.55 12.23
C PHE A 243 6.49 13.32 12.78
N PHE A 244 7.58 12.64 13.13
CA PHE A 244 8.81 13.30 13.54
C PHE A 244 9.43 14.16 12.44
N GLY A 245 9.40 13.69 11.18
CA GLY A 245 9.82 14.46 10.03
C GLY A 245 9.07 15.79 9.92
N MET A 246 7.75 15.76 10.07
CA MET A 246 6.92 16.97 10.06
C MET A 246 7.29 17.95 11.19
N LEU A 247 7.60 17.45 12.39
CA LEU A 247 8.02 18.29 13.52
C LEU A 247 9.39 18.93 13.31
N ILE A 248 10.33 18.22 12.68
CA ILE A 248 11.68 18.73 12.40
C ILE A 248 11.63 19.83 11.36
N PHE A 249 10.88 19.62 10.26
CA PHE A 249 10.73 20.64 9.23
C PHE A 249 10.07 21.92 9.76
N ARG A 250 9.21 21.85 10.79
CA ARG A 250 8.63 23.02 11.46
C ARG A 250 9.67 24.00 12.02
N LYS A 251 10.86 23.52 12.40
CA LYS A 251 11.89 24.34 13.07
C LYS A 251 12.83 25.07 12.11
N LYS A 252 12.76 24.80 10.81
CA LYS A 252 13.56 25.46 9.76
C LYS A 252 12.73 26.52 9.07
#